data_AF-A0A6N8UXF2-F1
#
_entry.id   AF-A0A6N8UXF2-F1
#
_cell.length_a   1.000
_cell.length_b   1.000
_cell.length_c   1.000
_cell.angle_alpha   90.00
_cell.angle_beta   90.00
_cell.angle_gamma   90.00
#
_symmetry.space_group_name_H-M   'P 1'
#
loop_
_entity.id
_entity.type
_entity.pdbx_description
1 polymer ?
#
loop_
_entity_poly.entity_id
_entity_poly.type
_entity_poly.pdbx_seq_one_letter_code
_entity_poly.pdbx_strand_id
1 'polypeptide(L)'
;MLALDHESAIDAAAAVMQLDAGQWKPFNLVIADRDTAIWIRAQGTLTQHRFPTGLSLLANGELNAMSHARIGTYRPLFERAAAPDPDRDRWQEWAQLLGQTPVPGGATDTGMVIPVDHRGFGTVSSTMLAIPADPGTRPAWKFAPGPPDQRLFASVSTGSSGPGYRVPR
;
A
#
# COMPACT_ATOMS: atom_id res chain seq x y z
N MET A 1 4.39 -10.38 -14.63
CA MET A 1 3.04 -10.02 -14.10
C MET A 1 2.73 -8.74 -14.83
N LEU A 2 1.65 -8.65 -15.62
CA LEU A 2 1.48 -7.63 -16.67
C LEU A 2 2.03 -6.23 -16.29
N ALA A 3 1.60 -5.65 -15.16
CA ALA A 3 2.04 -4.33 -14.73
C ALA A 3 3.55 -4.21 -14.42
N LEU A 4 4.19 -5.28 -13.94
CA LEU A 4 5.62 -5.33 -13.63
C LEU A 4 6.51 -5.53 -14.86
N ASP A 5 5.91 -5.76 -16.03
CA ASP A 5 6.64 -5.99 -17.28
C ASP A 5 6.86 -4.67 -18.06
N HIS A 6 6.59 -3.52 -17.43
CA HIS A 6 6.73 -2.17 -17.99
C HIS A 6 7.67 -1.28 -17.15
N GLU A 7 8.30 -0.32 -17.82
CA GLU A 7 9.30 0.58 -17.20
C GLU A 7 8.68 1.79 -16.49
N SER A 8 7.43 2.15 -16.80
CA SER A 8 6.71 3.28 -16.20
C SER A 8 5.32 2.88 -15.70
N ALA A 9 4.82 3.59 -14.69
CA ALA A 9 3.48 3.41 -14.17
C ALA A 9 2.41 3.75 -15.21
N ILE A 10 2.69 4.71 -16.11
CA ILE A 10 1.78 5.10 -17.19
C ILE A 10 1.63 3.97 -18.21
N ASP A 11 2.73 3.37 -18.66
CA ASP A 11 2.69 2.28 -19.63
C ASP A 11 2.05 1.02 -19.03
N ALA A 12 2.40 0.71 -17.78
CA ALA A 12 1.77 -0.37 -17.03
C ALA A 12 0.25 -0.17 -16.89
N ALA A 13 -0.18 1.05 -16.55
CA ALA A 13 -1.60 1.37 -16.44
C ALA A 13 -2.30 1.26 -17.81
N ALA A 14 -1.70 1.78 -18.88
CA ALA A 14 -2.24 1.69 -20.23
C ALA A 14 -2.44 0.23 -20.67
N ALA A 15 -1.50 -0.66 -20.35
CA ALA A 15 -1.62 -2.09 -20.62
C ALA A 15 -2.74 -2.75 -19.81
N VAL A 16 -2.84 -2.45 -18.50
CA VAL A 16 -3.93 -2.98 -17.66
C VAL A 16 -5.30 -2.51 -18.14
N MET A 17 -5.41 -1.27 -18.64
CA MET A 17 -6.67 -0.72 -19.15
C MET A 17 -7.19 -1.42 -20.42
N GLN A 18 -6.39 -2.26 -21.09
CA GLN A 18 -6.82 -3.09 -22.22
C GLN A 18 -7.49 -4.41 -21.78
N LEU A 19 -7.48 -4.74 -20.49
CA LEU A 19 -8.06 -5.98 -19.99
C LEU A 19 -9.59 -5.90 -19.95
N ASP A 20 -10.25 -7.03 -20.19
CA ASP A 20 -11.68 -7.19 -19.94
C ASP A 20 -11.94 -7.31 -18.44
N ALA A 21 -12.52 -6.27 -17.83
CA ALA A 21 -12.90 -6.25 -16.42
C ALA A 21 -13.86 -7.39 -16.04
N GLY A 22 -14.69 -7.86 -16.98
CA GLY A 22 -15.66 -8.92 -16.75
C GLY A 22 -15.04 -10.27 -16.40
N GLN A 23 -13.74 -10.46 -16.68
CA GLN A 23 -13.00 -11.68 -16.35
C GLN A 23 -12.52 -11.73 -14.90
N TRP A 24 -12.70 -10.66 -14.12
CA TRP A 24 -12.12 -10.53 -12.78
C TRP A 24 -13.16 -10.14 -11.73
N LYS A 25 -12.94 -10.56 -10.48
CA LYS A 25 -13.68 -9.99 -9.35
C LYS A 25 -13.31 -8.50 -9.20
N PRO A 26 -14.21 -7.65 -8.67
CA PRO A 26 -13.88 -6.25 -8.41
C PRO A 26 -12.60 -6.08 -7.60
N PHE A 27 -11.76 -5.11 -7.98
CA PHE A 27 -10.48 -4.86 -7.33
C PHE A 27 -10.07 -3.39 -7.40
N ASN A 28 -9.16 -3.03 -6.49
CA ASN A 28 -8.38 -1.80 -6.53
C ASN A 28 -6.92 -2.17 -6.83
N LEU A 29 -6.32 -1.54 -7.83
CA LEU A 29 -4.91 -1.70 -8.20
C LEU A 29 -4.21 -0.34 -8.13
N VAL A 30 -3.08 -0.28 -7.41
CA VAL A 30 -2.22 0.89 -7.37
C VAL A 30 -0.93 0.56 -8.12
N ILE A 31 -0.58 1.40 -9.09
CA ILE A 31 0.65 1.34 -9.86
C ILE A 31 1.37 2.66 -9.67
N ALA A 32 2.62 2.64 -9.22
CA ALA A 32 3.38 3.85 -8.96
C ALA A 32 4.84 3.70 -9.35
N ASP A 33 5.42 4.79 -9.82
CA ASP A 33 6.85 5.00 -10.03
C ASP A 33 7.28 6.32 -9.35
N ARG A 34 8.47 6.82 -9.70
CA ARG A 34 9.05 8.06 -9.16
C ARG A 34 8.29 9.32 -9.57
N ASP A 35 7.55 9.28 -10.67
CA ASP A 35 6.92 10.46 -11.29
C ASP A 35 5.41 10.50 -11.05
N THR A 36 4.75 9.33 -10.95
CA THR A 36 3.30 9.27 -10.75
C THR A 36 2.84 8.02 -10.01
N ALA A 37 1.69 8.16 -9.36
CA ALA A 37 0.88 7.03 -8.90
C ALA A 37 -0.49 7.05 -9.58
N ILE A 38 -0.95 5.87 -9.99
CA ILE A 38 -2.20 5.63 -10.70
C ILE A 38 -3.00 4.59 -9.93
N TRP A 39 -4.28 4.89 -9.70
CA TRP A 39 -5.27 3.96 -9.17
C TRP A 39 -6.15 3.49 -10.32
N ILE A 40 -6.21 2.17 -10.51
CA ILE A 40 -7.17 1.51 -11.38
C ILE A 40 -8.20 0.80 -10.51
N ARG A 41 -9.48 1.10 -10.75
CA ARG A 41 -10.62 0.45 -10.12
C ARG A 41 -11.31 -0.43 -11.15
N ALA A 42 -11.58 -1.68 -10.77
CA ALA A 42 -12.38 -2.61 -11.57
C ALA A 42 -13.72 -2.86 -10.88
N GLN A 43 -14.82 -2.48 -11.53
CA GLN A 43 -16.19 -2.72 -11.07
C GLN A 43 -17.13 -2.88 -12.27
N GLY A 44 -17.07 -4.04 -12.93
CA GLY A 44 -17.76 -4.28 -14.20
C GLY A 44 -17.08 -3.59 -15.40
N THR A 45 -16.43 -2.46 -15.17
CA THR A 45 -15.53 -1.77 -16.11
C THR A 45 -14.25 -1.35 -15.38
N LEU A 46 -13.19 -1.04 -16.15
CA LEU A 46 -11.98 -0.42 -15.62
C LEU A 46 -12.09 1.10 -15.66
N THR A 47 -11.74 1.78 -14.57
CA THR A 47 -11.54 3.23 -14.53
C THR A 47 -10.17 3.53 -13.95
N GLN A 48 -9.47 4.52 -14.51
CA GLN A 48 -8.16 4.96 -14.03
C GLN A 48 -8.20 6.40 -13.51
N HIS A 49 -7.45 6.65 -12.45
CA HIS A 49 -7.34 7.94 -11.79
C HIS A 49 -5.89 8.17 -11.37
N ARG A 50 -5.38 9.40 -11.51
CA ARG A 50 -4.11 9.78 -10.90
C ARG A 50 -4.32 10.06 -9.42
N PHE A 51 -3.36 9.66 -8.58
CA PHE A 51 -3.35 10.11 -7.20
C PHE A 51 -3.09 11.62 -7.14
N PRO A 52 -3.79 12.38 -6.28
CA PRO A 52 -3.47 13.77 -6.03
C PRO A 52 -2.15 13.90 -5.28
N THR A 53 -1.45 15.01 -5.48
CA THR A 53 -0.28 15.38 -4.67
C THR A 53 -0.66 15.47 -3.19
N GLY A 54 0.18 14.89 -2.33
CA GLY A 54 -0.01 14.88 -0.88
C GLY A 54 -0.39 13.50 -0.34
N LEU A 55 -1.07 13.47 0.80
CA LEU A 55 -1.49 12.23 1.44
C LEU A 55 -2.77 11.69 0.80
N SER A 56 -2.73 10.43 0.40
CA SER A 56 -3.91 9.68 -0.02
C SER A 56 -4.04 8.35 0.73
N LEU A 57 -5.28 7.97 1.04
CA LEU A 57 -5.61 6.69 1.64
C LEU A 57 -6.61 5.94 0.75
N LEU A 58 -6.34 4.66 0.53
CA LEU A 58 -7.20 3.75 -0.21
C LEU A 58 -7.41 2.47 0.63
N ALA A 59 -8.67 2.06 0.76
CA ALA A 59 -9.05 0.81 1.41
C ALA A 59 -9.72 -0.13 0.39
N ASN A 60 -10.83 -0.79 0.74
CA ASN A 60 -11.57 -1.67 -0.16
C ASN A 60 -12.68 -0.95 -0.96
N GLY A 61 -12.65 0.39 -1.00
CA GLY A 61 -13.63 1.23 -1.70
C GLY A 61 -12.95 2.36 -2.46
N GLU A 62 -13.49 3.57 -2.31
CA GLU A 62 -13.03 4.76 -3.02
C GLU A 62 -11.80 5.43 -2.39
N LEU A 63 -10.95 6.02 -3.24
CA LEU A 63 -9.81 6.83 -2.83
C LEU A 63 -10.25 8.03 -1.98
N ASN A 64 -9.62 8.22 -0.83
CA ASN A 64 -9.86 9.35 0.10
C ASN A 64 -11.31 9.48 0.58
N ALA A 65 -12.12 8.41 0.52
CA ALA A 65 -13.49 8.45 0.99
C ALA A 65 -13.57 8.51 2.52
N MET A 66 -13.80 9.70 3.06
CA MET A 66 -13.95 9.94 4.50
C MET A 66 -15.12 9.17 5.15
N SER A 67 -16.09 8.72 4.34
CA SER A 67 -17.18 7.85 4.78
C SER A 67 -16.71 6.42 5.12
N HIS A 68 -15.55 5.99 4.63
CA HIS A 68 -14.98 4.70 4.97
C HIS A 68 -14.39 4.76 6.38
N ALA A 69 -14.83 3.88 7.28
CA ALA A 69 -14.47 3.92 8.71
C ALA A 69 -12.96 4.04 8.96
N ARG A 70 -12.14 3.16 8.37
CA ARG A 70 -10.67 3.24 8.42
C ARG A 70 -10.10 4.56 7.92
N ILE A 71 -10.54 5.05 6.76
CA ILE A 71 -10.02 6.30 6.18
C ILE A 71 -10.41 7.48 7.07
N GLY A 72 -11.68 7.56 7.49
CA GLY A 72 -12.18 8.60 8.37
C GLY A 72 -11.42 8.68 9.70
N THR A 73 -11.09 7.53 10.29
CA THR A 73 -10.30 7.46 11.54
C THR A 73 -8.84 7.83 11.33
N TYR A 74 -8.17 7.31 10.29
CA TYR A 74 -6.71 7.39 10.17
C TYR A 74 -6.20 8.57 9.35
N ARG A 75 -7.01 9.16 8.46
CA ARG A 75 -6.55 10.31 7.66
C ARG A 75 -6.04 11.46 8.52
N PRO A 76 -6.78 11.94 9.55
CA PRO A 76 -6.28 13.02 10.41
C PRO A 76 -5.03 12.63 11.22
N LEU A 77 -4.81 11.33 11.49
CA LEU A 77 -3.65 10.85 12.22
C LEU A 77 -2.40 10.87 11.32
N PHE A 78 -2.51 10.39 10.09
CA PHE A 78 -1.43 10.48 9.10
C PHE A 78 -1.11 11.92 8.70
N GLU A 79 -2.10 12.81 8.66
CA GLU A 79 -1.88 14.24 8.40
C GLU A 79 -1.08 14.94 9.51
N ARG A 80 -1.21 14.49 10.77
CA ARG A 80 -0.47 15.03 11.92
C ARG A 80 0.89 14.36 12.12
N ALA A 81 1.04 13.13 11.68
CA ALA A 81 2.26 12.37 11.84
C ALA A 81 3.40 12.98 11.01
N ALA A 82 4.63 12.89 11.53
CA ALA A 82 5.81 13.19 10.73
C ALA A 82 5.84 12.25 9.50
N ALA A 83 5.95 12.84 8.31
CA ALA A 83 6.16 12.08 7.08
C ALA A 83 7.48 11.29 7.20
N PRO A 84 7.57 10.09 6.62
CA PRO A 84 8.80 9.31 6.65
C PRO A 84 9.95 10.07 5.99
N ASP A 85 11.14 9.96 6.57
CA ASP A 85 12.42 10.45 6.02
C ASP A 85 13.32 9.22 5.79
N PRO A 86 13.28 8.65 4.57
CA PRO A 86 14.04 7.44 4.22
C PRO A 86 15.55 7.62 4.36
N ASP A 87 16.07 8.81 4.07
CA ASP A 87 17.51 9.12 4.10
C ASP A 87 18.07 9.07 5.53
N ARG A 88 17.23 9.40 6.52
CA ARG A 88 17.57 9.31 7.96
C ARG A 88 16.99 8.08 8.66
N ASP A 89 16.45 7.14 7.90
CA ASP A 89 15.74 5.96 8.38
C ASP A 89 14.64 6.27 9.43
N ARG A 90 13.89 7.35 9.21
CA ARG A 90 12.80 7.76 10.10
C ARG A 90 11.46 7.35 9.53
N TRP A 91 10.89 6.31 10.13
CA TRP A 91 9.59 5.73 9.73
C TRP A 91 8.64 5.58 10.92
N GLN A 92 9.06 6.02 12.10
CA GLN A 92 8.51 5.55 13.38
C GLN A 92 7.03 5.88 13.54
N GLU A 93 6.61 7.09 13.23
CA GLU A 93 5.21 7.49 13.40
C GLU A 93 4.28 6.75 12.43
N TRP A 94 4.71 6.58 11.17
CA TRP A 94 3.94 5.78 10.21
C TRP A 94 3.92 4.29 10.58
N ALA A 95 5.03 3.73 11.05
CA ALA A 95 5.09 2.36 11.55
C ALA A 95 4.14 2.15 12.74
N GLN A 96 4.09 3.12 13.67
CA GLN A 96 3.17 3.11 14.81
C GLN A 96 1.70 3.19 14.39
N LEU A 97 1.36 4.04 13.41
CA LEU A 97 0.01 4.14 12.87
C LEU A 97 -0.42 2.86 12.16
N LEU A 98 0.48 2.26 11.37
CA LEU A 98 0.22 0.99 10.69
C LEU A 98 0.02 -0.18 11.67
N GLY A 99 0.61 -0.10 12.86
CA GLY A 99 0.46 -1.06 13.96
C GLY A 99 -0.80 -0.88 14.82
N GLN A 100 -1.71 0.05 14.50
CA GLN A 100 -2.89 0.26 15.32
C GLN A 100 -4.00 -0.76 15.03
N THR A 101 -4.49 -1.42 16.07
CA THR A 101 -5.65 -2.33 16.04
C THR A 101 -6.97 -1.57 16.22
N PRO A 102 -8.13 -2.15 15.84
CA PRO A 102 -9.43 -1.59 16.18
C PRO A 102 -9.56 -1.47 17.71
N VAL A 103 -10.30 -0.46 18.16
CA VAL A 103 -10.64 -0.32 19.59
C VAL A 103 -11.53 -1.50 20.01
N PRO A 104 -11.29 -2.14 21.18
CA PRO A 104 -12.17 -3.18 21.69
C PRO A 104 -13.64 -2.72 21.76
N GLY A 105 -14.56 -3.48 21.16
CA GLY A 105 -15.98 -3.14 21.08
C GLY A 105 -16.35 -2.13 19.98
N GLY A 106 -15.37 -1.60 19.24
CA GLY A 106 -15.59 -0.80 18.04
C GLY A 106 -15.80 -1.65 16.77
N ALA A 107 -16.09 -0.98 15.65
CA ALA A 107 -16.17 -1.64 14.36
C ALA A 107 -14.80 -2.23 13.98
N THR A 108 -14.77 -3.53 13.67
CA THR A 108 -13.55 -4.32 13.42
C THR A 108 -12.78 -3.87 12.18
N ASP A 109 -13.41 -3.11 11.30
CA ASP A 109 -12.84 -2.61 10.06
C ASP A 109 -12.05 -1.30 10.21
N THR A 110 -12.09 -0.66 11.38
CA THR A 110 -11.46 0.64 11.61
C THR A 110 -9.94 0.56 11.72
N GLY A 111 -9.38 -0.50 12.32
CA GLY A 111 -7.93 -0.64 12.53
C GLY A 111 -7.11 -0.75 11.24
N MET A 112 -5.83 -0.41 11.33
CA MET A 112 -4.83 -0.69 10.28
C MET A 112 -4.38 -2.15 10.32
N VAL A 113 -4.35 -2.73 11.53
CA VAL A 113 -4.21 -4.17 11.74
C VAL A 113 -5.59 -4.80 11.87
N ILE A 114 -5.90 -5.80 11.04
CA ILE A 114 -7.11 -6.61 11.17
C ILE A 114 -6.74 -7.87 11.97
N PRO A 115 -7.33 -8.08 13.17
CA PRO A 115 -7.12 -9.30 13.93
C PRO A 115 -7.54 -10.53 13.12
N VAL A 116 -6.79 -11.63 13.26
CA VAL A 116 -7.10 -12.87 12.56
C VAL A 116 -8.40 -13.46 13.10
N ASP A 117 -9.40 -13.63 12.23
CA ASP A 117 -10.66 -14.27 12.57
C ASP A 117 -10.57 -15.81 12.59
N HIS A 118 -11.64 -16.48 13.01
CA HIS A 118 -11.73 -17.94 13.05
C HIS A 118 -11.57 -18.62 11.68
N ARG A 119 -11.65 -17.87 10.57
CA ARG A 119 -11.44 -18.35 9.19
C ARG A 119 -10.04 -18.06 8.68
N GLY A 120 -9.17 -17.48 9.51
CA GLY A 120 -7.80 -17.12 9.15
C GLY A 120 -7.69 -15.81 8.38
N PHE A 121 -8.75 -15.00 8.30
CA PHE A 121 -8.68 -13.69 7.64
C PHE A 121 -8.14 -12.64 8.61
N GLY A 122 -7.07 -11.92 8.20
CA GLY A 122 -6.48 -10.84 8.98
C GLY A 122 -5.26 -10.24 8.28
N THR A 123 -4.61 -9.28 8.94
CA THR A 123 -3.36 -8.69 8.42
C THR A 123 -2.23 -9.71 8.49
N VAL A 124 -1.69 -10.12 7.34
CA VAL A 124 -0.60 -11.11 7.26
C VAL A 124 0.77 -10.50 6.97
N SER A 125 0.80 -9.23 6.57
CA SER A 125 2.04 -8.47 6.38
C SER A 125 1.78 -6.97 6.29
N SER A 126 2.84 -6.18 6.36
CA SER A 126 2.80 -4.74 6.05
C SER A 126 4.09 -4.30 5.35
N THR A 127 3.97 -3.35 4.43
CA THR A 127 5.09 -2.81 3.64
C THR A 127 5.06 -1.29 3.68
N MET A 128 6.22 -0.66 3.89
CA MET A 128 6.45 0.74 3.54
C MET A 128 7.55 0.80 2.48
N LEU A 129 7.32 1.58 1.44
CA LEU A 129 8.23 1.74 0.31
C LEU A 129 8.36 3.22 -0.02
N ALA A 130 9.59 3.72 -0.08
CA ALA A 130 9.88 5.03 -0.67
C ALA A 130 10.57 4.83 -2.02
N ILE A 131 9.99 5.45 -3.05
CA ILE A 131 10.55 5.48 -4.40
C ILE A 131 11.27 6.83 -4.57
N PRO A 132 12.60 6.84 -4.77
CA PRO A 132 13.35 8.08 -4.89
C PRO A 132 13.12 8.76 -6.24
N ALA A 133 13.21 10.08 -6.25
CA ALA A 133 13.13 10.87 -7.48
C ALA A 133 14.38 10.68 -8.38
N ASP A 134 15.52 10.37 -7.79
CA ASP A 134 16.76 10.04 -8.51
C ASP A 134 16.80 8.55 -8.88
N PRO A 135 16.84 8.17 -10.17
CA PRO A 135 16.96 6.78 -10.60
C PRO A 135 18.24 6.08 -10.14
N GLY A 136 19.30 6.83 -9.81
CA GLY A 136 20.54 6.29 -9.27
C GLY A 136 20.42 5.86 -7.80
N THR A 137 19.39 6.35 -7.10
CA THR A 137 19.14 6.02 -5.70
C THR A 137 18.23 4.80 -5.60
N ARG A 138 18.55 3.88 -4.68
CA ARG A 138 17.75 2.66 -4.50
C ARG A 138 16.47 2.96 -3.69
N PRO A 139 15.34 2.30 -4.02
CA PRO A 139 14.16 2.36 -3.16
C PRO A 139 14.45 1.85 -1.76
N ALA A 140 13.99 2.59 -0.75
CA ALA A 140 14.02 2.17 0.64
C ALA A 140 12.76 1.35 0.93
N TRP A 141 12.94 0.09 1.33
CA TRP A 141 11.85 -0.84 1.60
C TRP A 141 11.92 -1.36 3.03
N LYS A 142 10.82 -1.18 3.77
CA LYS A 142 10.57 -1.77 5.09
C LYS A 142 9.44 -2.80 5.00
N PHE A 143 9.63 -3.97 5.58
CA PHE A 143 8.66 -5.07 5.55
C PHE A 143 8.46 -5.69 6.94
N ALA A 144 7.20 -5.94 7.30
CA ALA A 144 6.80 -6.71 8.46
C ALA A 144 6.15 -8.03 7.98
N PRO A 145 6.75 -9.21 8.24
CA PRO A 145 6.19 -10.52 7.88
C PRO A 145 5.11 -10.97 8.88
N GLY A 146 4.10 -10.14 9.08
CA GLY A 146 2.98 -10.35 9.99
C GLY A 146 2.28 -9.03 10.34
N PRO A 147 1.31 -9.08 11.26
CA PRO A 147 0.70 -7.89 11.85
C PRO A 147 1.78 -6.94 12.42
N PRO A 148 1.84 -5.64 12.02
CA PRO A 148 2.88 -4.72 12.48
C PRO A 148 2.82 -4.33 13.96
N ASP A 149 1.75 -4.66 14.68
CA ASP A 149 1.66 -4.64 16.15
C ASP A 149 2.44 -5.79 16.81
N GLN A 150 2.69 -6.88 16.08
CA GLN A 150 3.34 -8.09 16.56
C GLN A 150 4.69 -8.37 15.88
N ARG A 151 4.93 -7.81 14.70
CA ARG A 151 6.14 -8.01 13.90
C ARG A 151 6.70 -6.68 13.49
N LEU A 152 7.94 -6.41 13.90
CA LEU A 152 8.64 -5.18 13.57
C LEU A 152 8.94 -5.10 12.07
N PHE A 153 8.93 -3.89 11.54
CA PHE A 153 9.43 -3.60 10.20
C PHE A 153 10.95 -3.79 10.15
N ALA A 154 11.41 -4.57 9.18
CA ALA A 154 12.83 -4.73 8.86
C ALA A 154 13.14 -4.18 7.46
N SER A 155 14.37 -3.68 7.26
CA SER A 155 14.83 -3.28 5.93
C SER A 155 14.92 -4.48 5.01
N VAL A 156 14.38 -4.35 3.80
CA VAL A 156 14.55 -5.34 2.72
C VAL A 156 15.62 -4.85 1.77
N SER A 157 16.59 -5.71 1.46
CA SER A 157 17.58 -5.41 0.43
C SER A 157 16.91 -5.37 -0.93
N THR A 158 16.80 -4.18 -1.52
CA THR A 158 16.42 -4.00 -2.92
C THR A 158 17.66 -4.29 -3.77
N GLY A 159 17.84 -5.57 -4.13
CA GLY A 159 18.95 -6.02 -4.99
C GLY A 159 18.99 -5.27 -6.32
N SER A 160 20.16 -5.24 -6.98
CA SER A 160 20.22 -4.86 -8.40
C SER A 160 19.65 -6.02 -9.21
N SER A 161 18.54 -5.80 -9.92
CA SER A 161 17.98 -6.64 -11.00
C SER A 161 18.44 -8.11 -11.00
N GLY A 162 17.79 -8.98 -10.22
CA GLY A 162 18.09 -10.42 -10.11
C GLY A 162 17.31 -11.10 -8.96
N PRO A 163 16.99 -12.41 -9.01
CA PRO A 163 15.71 -12.95 -8.54
C PRO A 163 15.48 -12.79 -7.02
N GLY A 164 14.38 -12.10 -6.72
CA GLY A 164 13.40 -12.41 -5.67
C GLY A 164 13.90 -12.75 -4.27
N TYR A 165 13.56 -11.89 -3.32
CA TYR A 165 13.50 -12.20 -1.89
C TYR A 165 12.77 -13.55 -1.66
N ARG A 166 13.46 -14.52 -1.05
CA ARG A 166 12.83 -15.77 -0.57
C ARG A 166 12.41 -15.59 0.88
N VAL A 167 11.13 -15.83 1.15
CA VAL A 167 10.60 -15.93 2.52
C VAL A 167 11.20 -17.17 3.19
N PRO A 168 11.79 -17.07 4.40
CA PRO A 168 12.19 -18.25 5.16
C PRO A 168 10.94 -19.09 5.50
N ARG A 169 11.04 -20.40 5.29
CA ARG A 169 10.01 -21.37 5.73
C ARG A 169 10.00 -21.47 7.25
#